data_AF-A0A800KBM4-F1
#
_entry.id   AF-A0A800KBM4-F1
#
_cell.length_a   1.000
_cell.length_b   1.000
_cell.length_c   1.000
_cell.angle_alpha   90.00
_cell.angle_beta   90.00
_cell.angle_gamma   90.00
#
_symmetry.space_group_name_H-M   'P 1'
#
loop_
_entity.id
_entity.type
_entity.pdbx_description
1 polymer ?
#
loop_
_entity_poly.entity_id
_entity_poly.type
_entity_poly.pdbx_seq_one_letter_code
_entity_poly.pdbx_strand_id
1 'polypeptide(L)'
;KIKDSDYIKNQYFYIHKWFRNGIDTTLNGSYIAIPPFYPLYEGAHLVGNVIIRDFDLYKLESANDASTDPGIAYADLNDLDNTESQEGNFKRLEPGQDYSISNDLGFIRLRNRSSNEAFGCTFVLANRQTGDTLLTVGSGIIATDSTSILILKMIKPISLTPSHSTWDLMFKNVYYMGASNINKEGFAVRIVNQRQNPPSEYDLGGKPYITQFGLDSLNEAGVRQADELIDIENGSIVNMLSGELVFPTYHPFAYDSLTGGNQNPDLQSVLGQGKMYTTTTQTEINNDSRFEMQIEYTNQSSNINLGFMIVEGSEQVFVDGLELKRGVDYQIDYFSGTLVMNEDLNPNAQLNILFDKHEIVSFDKKTILGTRAQMDLGDRSFIGATALYFNQSVINEKIEVGYEPTRNFIWGVNGRYEQPLEGLTRLIDRLPIINTEKASSFSIEGEVAQVMPNPNSINNPETGDPSGVAYIDDFEGAKRTTSFPIQRRFWKASSPPLIYHSNKTLSHRNRAKMYWYNPYVQWRTKDIWPNQETSIRAQNETTDILVMNYKPLANQTLLPKDSLWAGIIATLYSGDYDQTQTKFFEIWIRSKNGSRSELSIDLGKISEDWNG
;
A
#
# COMPACT_ATOMS: atom_id res chain seq x y z
N LYS A 1 0.05 -10.93 -9.97
CA LYS A 1 -1.38 -10.57 -9.88
C LYS A 1 -1.50 -9.20 -9.23
N ILE A 2 -2.30 -8.30 -9.80
CA ILE A 2 -2.42 -6.90 -9.38
C ILE A 2 -3.90 -6.53 -9.46
N LYS A 3 -4.50 -5.95 -8.42
CA LYS A 3 -5.91 -5.54 -8.47
C LYS A 3 -6.06 -4.21 -9.21
N ASP A 4 -7.24 -3.98 -9.80
CA ASP A 4 -7.63 -2.68 -10.36
C ASP A 4 -7.49 -1.50 -9.38
N SER A 5 -7.62 -1.75 -8.07
CA SER A 5 -7.44 -0.76 -7.01
C SER A 5 -5.97 -0.40 -6.72
N ASP A 6 -5.01 -1.19 -7.20
CA ASP A 6 -3.61 -1.16 -6.75
C ASP A 6 -2.71 -0.33 -7.68
N TYR A 7 -3.25 0.76 -8.24
CA TYR A 7 -2.46 1.70 -9.02
C TYR A 7 -1.37 2.36 -8.16
N ILE A 8 -0.28 2.78 -8.79
CA ILE A 8 0.84 3.47 -8.16
C ILE A 8 0.38 4.84 -7.65
N LYS A 9 0.31 4.99 -6.33
CA LYS A 9 -0.02 6.25 -5.66
C LYS A 9 1.22 7.12 -5.45
N ASN A 10 1.03 8.43 -5.51
CA ASN A 10 2.02 9.44 -5.13
C ASN A 10 3.37 9.37 -5.87
N GLN A 11 3.34 9.09 -7.16
CA GLN A 11 4.56 9.02 -7.98
C GLN A 11 4.46 9.80 -9.29
N TYR A 12 3.30 9.75 -9.94
CA TYR A 12 3.05 10.40 -11.23
C TYR A 12 2.05 11.55 -11.06
N PHE A 13 2.42 12.73 -11.55
CA PHE A 13 1.60 13.95 -11.42
C PHE A 13 1.61 14.78 -12.70
N TYR A 14 0.43 15.17 -13.18
CA TYR A 14 0.30 16.27 -14.12
C TYR A 14 0.74 17.56 -13.45
N ILE A 15 1.51 18.39 -14.16
CA ILE A 15 1.95 19.68 -13.61
C ILE A 15 0.82 20.72 -13.66
N HIS A 16 -0.16 20.52 -14.55
CA HIS A 16 -1.33 21.39 -14.71
C HIS A 16 -2.52 20.60 -15.26
N LYS A 17 -3.75 20.98 -14.87
CA LYS A 17 -5.00 20.36 -15.38
C LYS A 17 -5.16 20.51 -16.90
N TRP A 18 -4.47 21.48 -17.52
CA TRP A 18 -4.48 21.68 -18.97
C TRP A 18 -3.84 20.53 -19.73
N PHE A 19 -2.75 19.95 -19.21
CA PHE A 19 -2.12 18.78 -19.85
C PHE A 19 -2.98 17.53 -19.74
N ARG A 20 -3.79 17.43 -18.67
CA ARG A 20 -4.74 16.34 -18.49
C ARG A 20 -5.98 16.48 -19.37
N ASN A 21 -6.69 17.60 -19.25
CA ASN A 21 -8.00 17.83 -19.89
C ASN A 21 -7.92 18.38 -21.31
N GLY A 22 -6.75 18.90 -21.70
CA GLY A 22 -6.60 19.78 -22.84
C GLY A 22 -7.09 21.20 -22.58
N ILE A 23 -6.66 22.13 -23.43
CA ILE A 23 -7.16 23.50 -23.50
C ILE A 23 -6.96 24.03 -24.93
N ASP A 24 -7.90 24.83 -25.40
CA ASP A 24 -7.81 25.59 -26.65
C ASP A 24 -8.28 27.02 -26.36
N THR A 25 -7.34 27.95 -26.24
CA THR A 25 -7.61 29.31 -25.76
C THR A 25 -6.62 30.35 -26.31
N THR A 26 -6.93 31.63 -26.11
CA THR A 26 -6.01 32.73 -26.37
C THR A 26 -5.77 33.50 -25.07
N LEU A 27 -4.51 33.59 -24.65
CA LEU A 27 -4.08 34.31 -23.45
C LEU A 27 -3.16 35.46 -23.87
N ASN A 28 -3.51 36.69 -23.49
CA ASN A 28 -2.73 37.90 -23.82
C ASN A 28 -2.39 38.02 -25.32
N GLY A 29 -3.33 37.65 -26.20
CA GLY A 29 -3.15 37.68 -27.65
C GLY A 29 -2.36 36.51 -28.24
N SER A 30 -1.88 35.58 -27.42
CA SER A 30 -1.16 34.38 -27.86
C SER A 30 -2.03 33.14 -27.80
N TYR A 31 -2.01 32.35 -28.88
CA TYR A 31 -2.80 31.13 -29.01
C TYR A 31 -2.15 29.96 -28.26
N ILE A 32 -2.92 29.28 -27.41
CA ILE A 32 -2.51 28.12 -26.61
C ILE A 32 -3.44 26.96 -26.95
N ALA A 33 -2.86 25.90 -27.51
CA ALA A 33 -3.52 24.64 -27.83
C ALA A 33 -2.74 23.47 -27.23
N ILE A 34 -3.30 22.85 -26.20
CA ILE A 34 -2.78 21.64 -25.55
C ILE A 34 -3.86 20.56 -25.71
N PRO A 35 -3.62 19.48 -26.46
CA PRO A 35 -4.53 18.35 -26.54
C PRO A 35 -4.74 17.69 -25.17
N PRO A 36 -5.89 17.04 -24.92
CA PRO A 36 -6.04 16.20 -23.74
C PRO A 36 -5.06 15.03 -23.77
N PHE A 37 -4.64 14.57 -22.58
CA PHE A 37 -3.68 13.46 -22.47
C PHE A 37 -4.27 12.13 -22.97
N TYR A 38 -5.57 11.95 -22.76
CA TYR A 38 -6.36 10.81 -23.25
C TYR A 38 -7.61 11.28 -24.00
N PRO A 39 -8.12 10.49 -24.96
CA PRO A 39 -7.62 9.17 -25.39
C PRO A 39 -6.33 9.24 -26.23
N LEU A 40 -5.67 8.10 -26.42
CA LEU A 40 -4.57 7.99 -27.37
C LEU A 40 -5.07 8.08 -28.82
N TYR A 41 -4.25 8.63 -29.71
CA TYR A 41 -4.48 8.63 -31.15
C TYR A 41 -3.41 7.77 -31.82
N GLU A 42 -3.84 6.68 -32.49
CA GLU A 42 -2.93 5.71 -33.12
C GLU A 42 -1.83 5.20 -32.16
N GLY A 43 -2.21 4.95 -30.90
CA GLY A 43 -1.30 4.45 -29.86
C GLY A 43 -0.38 5.51 -29.24
N ALA A 44 -0.46 6.77 -29.68
CA ALA A 44 0.39 7.85 -29.18
C ALA A 44 -0.41 8.99 -28.53
N HIS A 45 0.23 9.74 -27.64
CA HIS A 45 -0.30 10.99 -27.13
C HIS A 45 -0.17 12.11 -28.17
N LEU A 46 -1.18 12.97 -28.24
CA LEU A 46 -1.14 14.15 -29.10
C LEU A 46 -0.32 15.27 -28.43
N VAL A 47 0.47 15.98 -29.23
CA VAL A 47 1.31 17.10 -28.79
C VAL A 47 0.82 18.39 -29.44
N GLY A 48 0.61 19.42 -28.62
CA GLY A 48 0.04 20.71 -29.03
C GLY A 48 1.02 21.71 -29.64
N ASN A 49 0.73 23.00 -29.49
CA ASN A 49 1.64 24.08 -29.91
C ASN A 49 2.54 24.59 -28.77
N VAL A 50 2.41 24.03 -27.57
CA VAL A 50 3.14 24.45 -26.36
C VAL A 50 4.20 23.43 -25.95
N ILE A 51 5.35 23.91 -25.49
CA ILE A 51 6.39 23.13 -24.80
C ILE A 51 6.68 23.75 -23.42
N ILE A 52 6.96 22.90 -22.43
CA ILE A 52 7.37 23.34 -21.09
C ILE A 52 8.87 23.67 -21.10
N ARG A 53 9.22 24.81 -20.52
CA ARG A 53 10.59 25.28 -20.31
C ARG A 53 10.79 25.69 -18.86
N ASP A 54 12.05 25.73 -18.45
CA ASP A 54 12.48 26.23 -17.14
C ASP A 54 11.67 25.64 -15.98
N PHE A 55 11.40 24.32 -16.07
CA PHE A 55 10.66 23.61 -15.06
C PHE A 55 11.56 23.31 -13.86
N ASP A 56 11.08 23.70 -12.67
CA ASP A 56 11.70 23.37 -11.41
C ASP A 56 10.68 22.75 -10.46
N LEU A 57 11.10 21.65 -9.83
CA LEU A 57 10.34 20.97 -8.79
C LEU A 57 10.96 21.25 -7.44
N TYR A 58 10.11 21.50 -6.46
CA TYR A 58 10.50 21.79 -5.09
C TYR A 58 9.76 20.87 -4.13
N LYS A 59 10.47 20.40 -3.11
CA LYS A 59 9.93 19.59 -2.01
C LYS A 59 9.94 20.40 -0.72
N LEU A 60 8.84 20.37 0.03
CA LEU A 60 8.78 20.96 1.37
C LEU A 60 9.63 20.15 2.36
N GLU A 61 10.52 20.83 3.09
CA GLU A 61 11.39 20.22 4.10
C GLU A 61 11.03 20.72 5.51
N SER A 62 11.06 19.80 6.48
CA SER A 62 10.69 20.09 7.87
C SER A 62 11.84 20.68 8.70
N ALA A 63 13.06 20.71 8.15
CA ALA A 63 14.26 21.17 8.82
C ALA A 63 14.79 22.47 8.20
N ASN A 64 15.40 23.32 9.03
CA ASN A 64 16.16 24.48 8.56
C ASN A 64 17.47 23.99 7.94
N ASP A 65 17.41 23.53 6.68
CA ASP A 65 18.56 23.27 5.84
C ASP A 65 18.96 24.56 5.12
N ALA A 66 20.24 24.90 5.13
CA ALA A 66 20.75 26.09 4.45
C ALA A 66 20.58 26.02 2.92
N SER A 67 20.28 24.85 2.35
CA SER A 67 19.97 24.66 0.93
C SER A 67 18.47 24.79 0.60
N THR A 68 17.67 25.36 1.50
CA THR A 68 16.22 25.52 1.30
C THR A 68 15.84 26.99 1.25
N ASP A 69 14.80 27.30 0.48
CA ASP A 69 14.29 28.64 0.31
C ASP A 69 12.88 28.76 0.91
N PRO A 70 12.54 29.86 1.61
CA PRO A 70 11.20 30.07 2.12
C PRO A 70 10.21 30.24 0.97
N GLY A 71 9.02 29.66 1.11
CA GLY A 71 8.03 29.67 0.05
C GLY A 71 6.64 29.23 0.45
N ILE A 72 5.70 29.45 -0.47
CA ILE A 72 4.33 28.97 -0.36
C ILE A 72 3.95 28.26 -1.67
N ALA A 73 3.49 27.02 -1.56
CA ALA A 73 2.89 26.28 -2.65
C ALA A 73 1.36 26.41 -2.59
N TYR A 74 0.74 26.82 -3.69
CA TYR A 74 -0.72 27.03 -3.80
C TYR A 74 -1.35 26.04 -4.77
N ALA A 75 -2.51 25.47 -4.41
CA ALA A 75 -3.25 24.59 -5.32
C ALA A 75 -3.77 25.35 -6.56
N ASP A 76 -4.19 26.61 -6.38
CA ASP A 76 -4.59 27.53 -7.44
C ASP A 76 -3.87 28.88 -7.29
N LEU A 77 -3.04 29.23 -8.28
CA LEU A 77 -2.30 30.49 -8.28
C LEU A 77 -3.16 31.70 -8.70
N ASN A 78 -4.39 31.49 -9.16
CA ASN A 78 -5.28 32.59 -9.55
C ASN A 78 -6.13 33.13 -8.38
N ASP A 79 -6.17 32.41 -7.25
CA ASP A 79 -6.96 32.77 -6.06
C ASP A 79 -6.17 32.44 -4.77
N LEU A 80 -5.13 33.23 -4.51
CA LEU A 80 -4.19 32.99 -3.42
C LEU A 80 -4.84 33.07 -2.03
N ASP A 81 -5.93 33.83 -1.88
CA ASP A 81 -6.58 34.09 -0.60
C ASP A 81 -7.53 32.95 -0.18
N ASN A 82 -8.08 32.18 -1.14
CA ASN A 82 -9.09 31.14 -0.87
C ASN A 82 -8.68 29.74 -1.34
N THR A 83 -7.41 29.56 -1.71
CA THR A 83 -6.89 28.26 -2.16
C THR A 83 -6.19 27.50 -1.05
N GLU A 84 -6.11 26.18 -1.21
CA GLU A 84 -5.32 25.33 -0.33
C GLU A 84 -3.82 25.58 -0.57
N SER A 85 -3.07 25.85 0.50
CA SER A 85 -1.65 26.18 0.40
C SER A 85 -0.78 25.44 1.42
N GLN A 86 0.52 25.39 1.16
CA GLN A 86 1.53 24.90 2.09
C GLN A 86 2.72 25.84 2.14
N GLU A 87 2.96 26.40 3.32
CA GLU A 87 4.05 27.32 3.60
C GLU A 87 5.19 26.60 4.34
N GLY A 88 6.42 26.96 3.99
CA GLY A 88 7.62 26.54 4.70
C GLY A 88 8.87 26.66 3.84
N ASN A 89 9.89 25.89 4.17
CA ASN A 89 11.14 25.89 3.43
C ASN A 89 11.15 24.79 2.38
N PHE A 90 11.47 25.16 1.15
CA PHE A 90 11.43 24.28 -0.02
C PHE A 90 12.84 23.99 -0.54
N LYS A 91 13.13 22.72 -0.78
CA LYS A 91 14.34 22.25 -1.45
C LYS A 91 14.05 22.05 -2.93
N ARG A 92 14.86 22.68 -3.80
CA ARG A 92 14.83 22.38 -5.24
C ARG A 92 15.37 20.97 -5.49
N LEU A 93 14.66 20.21 -6.32
CA LEU A 93 15.01 18.85 -6.70
C LEU A 93 15.73 18.80 -8.04
N GLU A 94 16.57 17.80 -8.23
CA GLU A 94 17.38 17.62 -9.44
C GLU A 94 16.70 16.67 -10.46
N PRO A 95 16.49 17.12 -11.71
CA PRO A 95 15.95 16.25 -12.76
C PRO A 95 16.92 15.11 -13.09
N GLY A 96 16.39 13.91 -13.37
CA GLY A 96 17.13 12.67 -13.59
C GLY A 96 17.59 11.98 -12.30
N GLN A 97 17.82 12.73 -11.22
CA GLN A 97 18.17 12.17 -9.92
C GLN A 97 16.94 11.94 -9.04
N ASP A 98 16.11 12.96 -8.87
CA ASP A 98 14.95 12.95 -7.97
C ASP A 98 13.64 12.70 -8.72
N TYR A 99 13.53 13.21 -9.94
CA TYR A 99 12.33 13.08 -10.77
C TYR A 99 12.67 13.10 -12.27
N SER A 100 11.72 12.69 -13.10
CA SER A 100 11.73 12.89 -14.55
C SER A 100 10.51 13.68 -14.99
N ILE A 101 10.62 14.40 -16.11
CA ILE A 101 9.54 15.24 -16.66
C ILE A 101 9.36 14.97 -18.14
N SER A 102 8.10 14.92 -18.59
CA SER A 102 7.74 15.03 -19.99
C SER A 102 7.39 16.50 -20.30
N ASN A 103 8.27 17.19 -21.02
CA ASN A 103 8.07 18.61 -21.37
C ASN A 103 6.97 18.83 -22.41
N ASP A 104 6.65 17.80 -23.20
CA ASP A 104 5.59 17.86 -24.20
C ASP A 104 4.22 17.51 -23.59
N LEU A 105 4.19 16.54 -22.69
CA LEU A 105 2.94 16.00 -22.13
C LEU A 105 2.61 16.52 -20.72
N GLY A 106 3.52 17.29 -20.11
CA GLY A 106 3.28 18.02 -18.86
C GLY A 106 2.92 17.17 -17.66
N PHE A 107 3.70 16.11 -17.45
CA PHE A 107 3.68 15.34 -16.21
C PHE A 107 5.09 15.06 -15.71
N ILE A 108 5.19 14.80 -14.41
CA ILE A 108 6.40 14.32 -13.77
C ILE A 108 6.21 12.89 -13.26
N ARG A 109 7.33 12.17 -13.15
CA ARG A 109 7.45 10.91 -12.40
C ARG A 109 8.55 11.09 -11.36
N LEU A 110 8.17 11.01 -10.08
CA LEU A 110 9.11 10.95 -8.97
C LEU A 110 9.88 9.63 -9.00
N ARG A 111 11.16 9.65 -8.64
CA ARG A 111 11.96 8.42 -8.58
C ARG A 111 11.48 7.47 -7.50
N ASN A 112 11.08 8.02 -6.36
CA ASN A 112 10.51 7.29 -5.23
C ASN A 112 9.08 7.75 -4.96
N ARG A 113 8.24 6.84 -4.44
CA ARG A 113 6.88 7.18 -3.98
C ARG A 113 6.97 8.11 -2.78
N SER A 114 6.08 9.09 -2.72
CA SER A 114 6.10 10.10 -1.64
C SER A 114 4.77 10.16 -0.89
N SER A 115 4.65 9.47 0.25
CA SER A 115 3.39 9.45 0.99
C SER A 115 3.14 10.75 1.76
N ASN A 116 4.15 11.28 2.45
CA ASN A 116 4.00 12.36 3.44
C ASN A 116 4.83 13.63 3.12
N GLU A 117 5.13 13.88 1.85
CA GLU A 117 5.89 15.07 1.44
C GLU A 117 5.03 15.96 0.52
N ALA A 118 5.28 17.27 0.56
CA ALA A 118 4.63 18.22 -0.34
C ALA A 118 5.55 18.61 -1.48
N PHE A 119 4.95 18.85 -2.65
CA PHE A 119 5.67 19.31 -3.82
C PHE A 119 4.96 20.48 -4.48
N GLY A 120 5.76 21.47 -4.86
CA GLY A 120 5.37 22.59 -5.69
C GLY A 120 6.32 22.74 -6.88
N CYS A 121 5.87 23.40 -7.94
CA CYS A 121 6.69 23.63 -9.12
C CYS A 121 6.55 25.05 -9.66
N THR A 122 7.55 25.45 -10.43
CA THR A 122 7.52 26.63 -11.31
C THR A 122 7.84 26.20 -12.73
N PHE A 123 7.25 26.84 -13.72
CA PHE A 123 7.57 26.56 -15.12
C PHE A 123 7.11 27.66 -16.06
N VAL A 124 7.62 27.62 -17.29
CA VAL A 124 7.21 28.48 -18.39
C VAL A 124 6.58 27.62 -19.49
N LEU A 125 5.40 28.05 -19.96
CA LEU A 125 4.84 27.57 -21.22
C LEU A 125 5.35 28.45 -22.34
N ALA A 126 6.00 27.85 -23.33
CA ALA A 126 6.49 28.56 -24.51
C ALA A 126 5.85 28.01 -25.78
N ASN A 127 5.73 28.86 -26.80
CA ASN A 127 5.33 28.44 -28.13
C ASN A 127 6.42 27.54 -28.72
N ARG A 128 6.06 26.34 -29.18
CA ARG A 128 7.01 25.34 -29.69
C ARG A 128 7.74 25.81 -30.95
N GLN A 129 7.10 26.65 -31.79
CA GLN A 129 7.68 27.12 -33.05
C GLN A 129 8.50 28.40 -32.88
N THR A 130 7.96 29.40 -32.18
CA THR A 130 8.61 30.71 -32.04
C THR A 130 9.53 30.80 -30.82
N GLY A 131 9.30 29.97 -29.80
CA GLY A 131 9.99 30.04 -28.52
C GLY A 131 9.46 31.12 -27.58
N ASP A 132 8.43 31.86 -27.98
CA ASP A 132 7.85 32.96 -27.20
C ASP A 132 7.21 32.45 -25.91
N THR A 133 7.40 33.18 -24.81
CA THR A 133 6.76 32.90 -23.53
C THR A 133 5.25 33.19 -23.61
N LEU A 134 4.44 32.16 -23.35
CA LEU A 134 2.98 32.22 -23.36
C LEU A 134 2.42 32.42 -21.96
N LEU A 135 2.99 31.73 -20.97
CA LEU A 135 2.57 31.79 -19.58
C LEU A 135 3.75 31.44 -18.67
N THR A 136 3.92 32.19 -17.57
CA THR A 136 4.82 31.85 -16.47
C THR A 136 3.98 31.44 -15.27
N VAL A 137 4.31 30.29 -14.67
CA VAL A 137 3.59 29.71 -13.54
C VAL A 137 4.51 29.68 -12.32
N GLY A 138 4.08 30.38 -11.27
CA GLY A 138 4.86 30.58 -10.05
C GLY A 138 6.04 31.54 -10.24
N SER A 139 6.84 31.74 -9.19
CA SER A 139 8.05 32.56 -9.20
C SER A 139 9.11 31.98 -8.28
N GLY A 140 10.35 31.93 -8.78
CA GLY A 140 11.54 31.59 -8.01
C GLY A 140 12.04 32.73 -7.11
N ILE A 141 13.11 32.49 -6.34
CA ILE A 141 13.78 33.53 -5.55
C ILE A 141 14.48 34.53 -6.48
N ILE A 142 14.23 35.82 -6.25
CA ILE A 142 14.89 36.90 -6.98
C ILE A 142 16.12 37.28 -6.18
N ALA A 143 17.32 36.89 -6.66
CA ALA A 143 18.58 37.06 -5.92
C ALA A 143 18.91 38.51 -5.50
N THR A 144 18.32 39.51 -6.16
CA THR A 144 18.49 40.94 -5.84
C THR A 144 17.50 41.46 -4.80
N ASP A 145 16.50 40.67 -4.40
CA ASP A 145 15.47 41.03 -3.43
C ASP A 145 15.53 40.09 -2.21
N SER A 146 16.05 40.62 -1.11
CA SER A 146 16.20 39.91 0.16
C SER A 146 14.87 39.54 0.85
N THR A 147 13.74 40.01 0.35
CA THR A 147 12.40 39.65 0.82
C THR A 147 11.64 38.71 -0.13
N SER A 148 12.27 38.30 -1.23
CA SER A 148 11.63 37.39 -2.18
C SER A 148 11.44 36.01 -1.55
N ILE A 149 10.27 35.42 -1.81
CA ILE A 149 9.90 34.07 -1.41
C ILE A 149 9.48 33.28 -2.64
N LEU A 150 9.57 31.96 -2.57
CA LEU A 150 9.06 31.10 -3.63
C LEU A 150 7.51 31.15 -3.65
N ILE A 151 6.94 31.36 -4.83
CA ILE A 151 5.51 31.19 -5.08
C ILE A 151 5.36 30.02 -6.03
N LEU A 152 4.88 28.88 -5.53
CA LEU A 152 4.89 27.62 -6.28
C LEU A 152 3.47 27.18 -6.65
N LYS A 153 3.32 26.55 -7.82
CA LYS A 153 2.12 25.76 -8.10
C LYS A 153 2.23 24.42 -7.39
N MET A 154 1.35 24.16 -6.44
CA MET A 154 1.28 22.87 -5.75
C MET A 154 0.85 21.76 -6.72
N ILE A 155 1.60 20.67 -6.72
CA ILE A 155 1.25 19.44 -7.44
C ILE A 155 0.78 18.34 -6.47
N LYS A 156 1.30 18.35 -5.24
CA LYS A 156 0.95 17.40 -4.18
C LYS A 156 1.08 18.06 -2.80
N PRO A 157 0.05 17.98 -1.93
CA PRO A 157 0.15 18.32 -0.51
C PRO A 157 0.78 17.17 0.31
N ILE A 158 1.18 17.46 1.55
CA ILE A 158 1.61 16.44 2.54
C ILE A 158 0.60 15.29 2.62
N SER A 159 -0.70 15.60 2.76
CA SER A 159 -1.78 14.63 2.79
C SER A 159 -2.70 14.82 1.60
N LEU A 160 -2.64 13.90 0.64
CA LEU A 160 -3.39 13.96 -0.61
C LEU A 160 -4.61 13.04 -0.51
N THR A 161 -5.80 13.63 -0.42
CA THR A 161 -7.10 12.94 -0.36
C THR A 161 -7.97 13.31 -1.55
N PRO A 162 -9.02 12.51 -1.87
CA PRO A 162 -9.96 12.80 -2.95
C PRO A 162 -10.66 14.16 -2.88
N SER A 163 -10.75 14.77 -1.70
CA SER A 163 -11.35 16.09 -1.50
C SER A 163 -10.39 17.25 -1.80
N HIS A 164 -9.08 17.01 -1.92
CA HIS A 164 -8.09 18.05 -2.16
C HIS A 164 -8.07 18.50 -3.63
N SER A 165 -7.88 19.80 -3.89
CA SER A 165 -7.98 20.40 -5.23
C SER A 165 -6.95 19.87 -6.25
N THR A 166 -5.84 19.33 -5.75
CA THR A 166 -4.76 18.71 -6.55
C THR A 166 -4.85 17.19 -6.65
N TRP A 167 -5.84 16.53 -6.03
CA TRP A 167 -6.09 15.07 -6.16
C TRP A 167 -6.06 14.61 -7.62
N ASP A 168 -6.66 15.47 -8.43
CA ASP A 168 -6.89 15.35 -9.85
C ASP A 168 -5.63 15.49 -10.71
N LEU A 169 -4.50 15.88 -10.13
CA LEU A 169 -3.21 15.89 -10.81
C LEU A 169 -2.49 14.54 -10.71
N MET A 170 -2.81 13.72 -9.71
CA MET A 170 -2.20 12.39 -9.57
C MET A 170 -2.73 11.42 -10.63
N PHE A 171 -1.84 10.68 -11.28
CA PHE A 171 -2.22 9.57 -12.16
C PHE A 171 -2.83 8.43 -11.35
N LYS A 172 -3.85 7.77 -11.91
CA LYS A 172 -4.59 6.68 -11.25
C LYS A 172 -4.77 5.47 -12.17
N ASN A 173 -3.89 5.37 -13.16
CA ASN A 173 -3.96 4.43 -14.26
C ASN A 173 -2.60 3.77 -14.56
N VAL A 174 -1.61 3.94 -13.67
CA VAL A 174 -0.28 3.32 -13.76
C VAL A 174 -0.17 2.23 -12.70
N TYR A 175 0.28 1.04 -13.07
CA TYR A 175 0.35 -0.14 -12.21
C TYR A 175 1.77 -0.73 -12.22
N TYR A 176 2.26 -1.15 -11.06
CA TYR A 176 3.56 -1.80 -10.95
C TYR A 176 3.42 -3.31 -11.19
N MET A 177 4.19 -3.84 -12.15
CA MET A 177 4.10 -5.22 -12.62
C MET A 177 4.78 -6.24 -11.70
N GLY A 178 5.47 -5.78 -10.65
CA GLY A 178 6.10 -6.63 -9.64
C GLY A 178 7.62 -6.74 -9.77
N ALA A 179 8.18 -6.48 -10.96
CA ALA A 179 9.62 -6.47 -11.21
C ALA A 179 10.02 -5.30 -12.13
N SER A 180 11.31 -4.96 -12.12
CA SER A 180 11.93 -4.01 -13.06
C SER A 180 12.86 -4.77 -14.02
N ASN A 181 13.24 -4.13 -15.13
CA ASN A 181 14.04 -4.75 -16.21
C ASN A 181 13.45 -6.09 -16.67
N ILE A 182 12.14 -6.08 -16.98
CA ILE A 182 11.43 -7.29 -17.38
C ILE A 182 11.87 -7.71 -18.78
N ASN A 183 12.20 -9.00 -18.94
CA ASN A 183 12.50 -9.57 -20.24
C ASN A 183 11.22 -9.63 -21.10
N LYS A 184 11.35 -9.32 -22.39
CA LYS A 184 10.23 -9.38 -23.35
C LYS A 184 9.78 -10.82 -23.62
N GLU A 185 10.71 -11.77 -23.58
CA GLU A 185 10.41 -13.18 -23.83
C GLU A 185 9.54 -13.76 -22.70
N GLY A 186 8.43 -14.40 -23.08
CA GLY A 186 7.46 -14.94 -22.13
C GLY A 186 6.64 -13.87 -21.39
N PHE A 187 6.74 -12.59 -21.78
CA PHE A 187 5.92 -11.53 -21.20
C PHE A 187 4.48 -11.63 -21.71
N ALA A 188 3.53 -11.78 -20.80
CA ALA A 188 2.11 -11.73 -21.13
C ALA A 188 1.33 -10.96 -20.06
N VAL A 189 0.30 -10.24 -20.50
CA VAL A 189 -0.63 -9.51 -19.64
C VAL A 189 -2.02 -10.02 -19.94
N ARG A 190 -2.79 -10.34 -18.90
CA ARG A 190 -4.20 -10.69 -18.98
C ARG A 190 -4.99 -9.82 -18.02
N ILE A 191 -6.18 -9.40 -18.42
CA ILE A 191 -7.12 -8.68 -17.55
C ILE A 191 -8.29 -9.61 -17.26
N VAL A 192 -8.43 -10.02 -16.01
CA VAL A 192 -9.43 -11.00 -15.56
C VAL A 192 -10.53 -10.29 -14.79
N ASN A 193 -11.77 -10.49 -15.21
CA ASN A 193 -12.94 -10.06 -14.45
C ASN A 193 -13.27 -11.09 -13.36
N GLN A 194 -13.05 -10.72 -12.10
CA GLN A 194 -13.26 -11.54 -10.91
C GLN A 194 -14.73 -11.65 -10.51
N ARG A 195 -15.63 -10.87 -11.12
CA ARG A 195 -17.08 -10.93 -10.89
C ARG A 195 -17.81 -11.89 -11.84
N GLN A 196 -17.13 -12.37 -12.89
CA GLN A 196 -17.65 -13.47 -13.69
C GLN A 196 -17.50 -14.80 -12.92
N ASN A 197 -18.36 -15.78 -13.24
CA ASN A 197 -18.32 -17.11 -12.64
C ASN A 197 -18.32 -18.20 -13.74
N PRO A 198 -17.17 -18.85 -14.02
CA PRO A 198 -15.85 -18.61 -13.42
C PRO A 198 -15.24 -17.24 -13.82
N PRO A 199 -14.23 -16.72 -13.09
CA PRO A 199 -13.47 -15.56 -13.53
C PRO A 199 -12.89 -15.78 -14.93
N SER A 200 -12.91 -14.73 -15.76
CA SER A 200 -12.58 -14.83 -17.18
C SER A 200 -11.82 -13.61 -17.68
N GLU A 201 -10.91 -13.83 -18.63
CA GLU A 201 -10.21 -12.77 -19.39
C GLU A 201 -11.00 -12.29 -20.62
N TYR A 202 -12.11 -12.97 -20.95
CA TYR A 202 -13.03 -12.62 -22.04
C TYR A 202 -14.37 -12.13 -21.50
N ASP A 203 -15.00 -11.24 -22.25
CA ASP A 203 -16.42 -10.94 -22.04
C ASP A 203 -17.33 -12.10 -22.49
N LEU A 204 -18.64 -11.94 -22.29
CA LEU A 204 -19.64 -12.94 -22.70
C LEU A 204 -19.75 -13.10 -24.23
N GLY A 205 -19.22 -12.17 -25.01
CA GLY A 205 -19.14 -12.20 -26.46
C GLY A 205 -17.85 -12.80 -27.01
N GLY A 206 -16.92 -13.21 -26.14
CA GLY A 206 -15.62 -13.77 -26.52
C GLY A 206 -14.56 -12.74 -26.89
N LYS A 207 -14.76 -11.44 -26.59
CA LYS A 207 -13.71 -10.42 -26.79
C LYS A 207 -12.84 -10.32 -25.53
N PRO A 208 -11.50 -10.36 -25.65
CA PRO A 208 -10.64 -10.26 -24.49
C PRO A 208 -10.64 -8.85 -23.90
N TYR A 209 -10.55 -8.76 -22.57
CA TYR A 209 -10.58 -7.47 -21.87
C TYR A 209 -9.35 -6.61 -22.17
N ILE A 210 -8.20 -7.21 -22.49
CA ILE A 210 -6.98 -6.45 -22.81
C ILE A 210 -7.19 -5.48 -23.99
N THR A 211 -7.84 -5.95 -25.05
CA THR A 211 -8.25 -5.15 -26.21
C THR A 211 -9.29 -4.11 -25.81
N GLN A 212 -10.29 -4.48 -25.01
CA GLN A 212 -11.35 -3.54 -24.60
C GLN A 212 -10.83 -2.39 -23.72
N PHE A 213 -9.81 -2.63 -22.89
CA PHE A 213 -9.13 -1.60 -22.11
C PHE A 213 -8.12 -0.78 -22.92
N GLY A 214 -7.91 -1.11 -24.21
CA GLY A 214 -7.08 -0.37 -25.15
C GLY A 214 -5.58 -0.67 -25.07
N LEU A 215 -5.18 -1.77 -24.43
CA LEU A 215 -3.78 -2.18 -24.30
C LEU A 215 -3.28 -3.02 -25.50
N ASP A 216 -4.20 -3.46 -26.35
CA ASP A 216 -3.98 -4.24 -27.56
C ASP A 216 -4.75 -3.54 -28.69
N SER A 217 -4.04 -2.73 -29.47
CA SER A 217 -4.61 -1.97 -30.60
C SER A 217 -3.91 -2.27 -31.92
N LEU A 218 -2.71 -2.84 -31.87
CA LEU A 218 -1.84 -3.11 -33.00
C LEU A 218 -1.44 -4.59 -33.00
N ASN A 219 -1.21 -5.16 -34.17
CA ASN A 219 -0.60 -6.49 -34.25
C ASN A 219 0.94 -6.41 -34.22
N GLU A 220 1.61 -7.56 -34.21
CA GLU A 220 3.08 -7.64 -34.30
C GLU A 220 3.72 -6.83 -35.45
N ALA A 221 3.00 -6.62 -36.56
CA ALA A 221 3.49 -5.84 -37.70
C ALA A 221 3.25 -4.32 -37.55
N GLY A 222 2.70 -3.87 -36.42
CA GLY A 222 2.33 -2.48 -36.14
C GLY A 222 1.08 -2.01 -36.89
N VAL A 223 0.30 -2.93 -37.46
CA VAL A 223 -0.95 -2.62 -38.18
C VAL A 223 -2.10 -2.58 -37.18
N ARG A 224 -3.05 -1.66 -37.37
CA ARG A 224 -4.21 -1.47 -36.49
C ARG A 224 -5.22 -2.63 -36.58
N GLN A 225 -4.86 -3.72 -35.93
CA GLN A 225 -5.63 -4.93 -35.78
C GLN A 225 -5.20 -5.58 -34.48
N ALA A 226 -6.14 -5.73 -33.55
CA ALA A 226 -5.88 -6.40 -32.29
C ALA A 226 -5.53 -7.88 -32.52
N ASP A 227 -4.53 -8.38 -31.79
CA ASP A 227 -4.07 -9.78 -31.84
C ASP A 227 -4.09 -10.45 -30.46
N GLU A 228 -4.79 -9.84 -29.49
CA GLU A 228 -4.95 -10.30 -28.10
C GLU A 228 -3.66 -10.24 -27.28
N LEU A 229 -2.57 -9.72 -27.86
CA LEU A 229 -1.31 -9.48 -27.19
C LEU A 229 -1.18 -7.99 -26.86
N ILE A 230 -0.52 -7.71 -25.74
CA ILE A 230 -0.26 -6.32 -25.36
C ILE A 230 0.69 -5.66 -26.37
N ASP A 231 0.45 -4.39 -26.72
CA ASP A 231 1.34 -3.62 -27.61
C ASP A 231 2.69 -3.30 -26.90
N ILE A 232 3.55 -4.31 -26.70
CA ILE A 232 4.74 -4.26 -25.82
C ILE A 232 5.77 -3.21 -26.23
N GLU A 233 5.82 -2.84 -27.50
CA GLU A 233 6.73 -1.82 -28.03
C GLU A 233 6.20 -0.38 -27.81
N ASN A 234 4.95 -0.24 -27.37
CA ASN A 234 4.37 1.05 -27.11
C ASN A 234 4.71 1.53 -25.69
N GLY A 235 5.69 2.43 -25.62
CA GLY A 235 6.15 3.05 -24.36
C GLY A 235 5.10 3.89 -23.63
N SER A 236 3.96 4.22 -24.25
CA SER A 236 2.82 4.87 -23.59
C SER A 236 1.94 3.89 -22.81
N ILE A 237 2.07 2.58 -23.04
CA ILE A 237 1.30 1.56 -22.31
C ILE A 237 2.17 0.64 -21.45
N VAL A 238 3.40 0.35 -21.84
CA VAL A 238 4.29 -0.56 -21.09
C VAL A 238 5.68 0.02 -20.98
N ASN A 239 6.23 0.01 -19.76
CA ASN A 239 7.63 0.32 -19.50
C ASN A 239 8.30 -0.88 -18.81
N MET A 240 9.05 -1.65 -19.58
CA MET A 240 9.74 -2.87 -19.10
C MET A 240 10.89 -2.55 -18.15
N LEU A 241 11.54 -1.39 -18.29
CA LEU A 241 12.64 -0.98 -17.43
C LEU A 241 12.14 -0.66 -16.02
N SER A 242 11.10 0.17 -15.91
CA SER A 242 10.51 0.51 -14.61
C SER A 242 9.52 -0.53 -14.09
N GLY A 243 9.06 -1.44 -14.94
CA GLY A 243 8.07 -2.45 -14.57
C GLY A 243 6.67 -1.88 -14.44
N GLU A 244 6.28 -0.97 -15.33
CA GLU A 244 5.04 -0.22 -15.21
C GLU A 244 4.10 -0.47 -16.39
N LEU A 245 2.83 -0.71 -16.09
CA LEU A 245 1.73 -0.82 -17.04
C LEU A 245 0.86 0.44 -16.93
N VAL A 246 0.59 1.10 -18.04
CA VAL A 246 -0.18 2.34 -18.12
C VAL A 246 -1.43 2.11 -18.96
N PHE A 247 -2.60 2.27 -18.35
CA PHE A 247 -3.85 2.20 -19.10
C PHE A 247 -4.08 3.48 -19.90
N PRO A 248 -4.54 3.40 -21.16
CA PRO A 248 -4.75 4.55 -22.03
C PRO A 248 -6.03 5.36 -21.72
N THR A 249 -6.42 5.40 -20.44
CA THR A 249 -7.61 6.07 -19.90
C THR A 249 -7.26 6.64 -18.53
N TYR A 250 -7.82 7.80 -18.17
CA TYR A 250 -7.53 8.45 -16.88
C TYR A 250 -8.06 7.66 -15.67
N HIS A 251 -9.30 7.16 -15.74
CA HIS A 251 -9.90 6.26 -14.76
C HIS A 251 -10.35 4.95 -15.45
N PRO A 252 -9.41 4.02 -15.73
CA PRO A 252 -9.67 2.87 -16.60
C PRO A 252 -10.80 1.95 -16.14
N PHE A 253 -10.96 1.79 -14.83
CA PHE A 253 -11.91 0.84 -14.23
C PHE A 253 -13.19 1.50 -13.66
N ALA A 254 -13.45 2.76 -14.04
CA ALA A 254 -14.67 3.46 -13.67
C ALA A 254 -15.60 3.62 -14.88
N TYR A 255 -16.89 3.49 -14.64
CA TYR A 255 -17.94 3.84 -15.59
C TYR A 255 -17.87 5.34 -15.97
N ASP A 256 -18.39 5.71 -17.13
CA ASP A 256 -18.27 7.07 -17.71
C ASP A 256 -19.00 8.18 -16.91
N SER A 257 -19.82 7.81 -15.93
CA SER A 257 -20.48 8.72 -14.99
C SER A 257 -19.48 9.44 -14.09
N LEU A 258 -18.30 8.84 -13.87
CA LEU A 258 -17.16 9.52 -13.27
C LEU A 258 -16.40 10.27 -14.37
N THR A 259 -16.10 11.55 -14.13
CA THR A 259 -15.30 12.34 -15.07
C THR A 259 -13.96 11.66 -15.36
N GLY A 260 -13.66 11.42 -16.63
CA GLY A 260 -12.47 10.71 -17.08
C GLY A 260 -12.54 9.18 -16.94
N GLY A 261 -13.72 8.63 -16.62
CA GLY A 261 -14.05 7.21 -16.69
C GLY A 261 -13.93 6.64 -18.11
N ASN A 262 -13.96 5.32 -18.20
CA ASN A 262 -13.79 4.61 -19.46
C ASN A 262 -15.07 4.71 -20.30
N GLN A 263 -14.91 5.12 -21.56
CA GLN A 263 -16.01 5.37 -22.49
C GLN A 263 -16.27 4.20 -23.45
N ASN A 264 -15.54 3.10 -23.35
CA ASN A 264 -15.77 1.94 -24.22
C ASN A 264 -17.15 1.33 -23.92
N PRO A 265 -18.08 1.27 -24.89
CA PRO A 265 -19.42 0.71 -24.70
C PRO A 265 -19.41 -0.75 -24.26
N ASP A 266 -18.42 -1.54 -24.69
CA ASP A 266 -18.32 -2.97 -24.36
C ASP A 266 -18.00 -3.20 -22.87
N LEU A 267 -17.38 -2.24 -22.20
CA LEU A 267 -17.01 -2.33 -20.78
C LEU A 267 -18.12 -1.83 -19.83
N GLN A 268 -19.08 -1.05 -20.31
CA GLN A 268 -20.03 -0.32 -19.46
C GLN A 268 -20.80 -1.23 -18.50
N SER A 269 -21.24 -2.42 -18.92
CA SER A 269 -21.99 -3.34 -18.06
C SER A 269 -21.16 -4.02 -16.98
N VAL A 270 -19.83 -4.00 -17.09
CA VAL A 270 -18.92 -4.73 -16.20
C VAL A 270 -18.06 -3.83 -15.32
N LEU A 271 -17.97 -2.53 -15.61
CA LEU A 271 -17.23 -1.55 -14.81
C LEU A 271 -17.92 -1.19 -13.49
N GLY A 272 -17.11 -0.71 -12.54
CA GLY A 272 -17.59 -0.20 -11.25
C GLY A 272 -17.85 1.30 -11.25
N GLN A 273 -18.22 1.82 -10.08
CA GLN A 273 -18.35 3.27 -9.87
C GLN A 273 -16.98 3.98 -9.84
N GLY A 274 -15.89 3.23 -9.69
CA GLY A 274 -14.55 3.78 -9.57
C GLY A 274 -14.23 4.29 -8.16
N LYS A 275 -14.72 3.60 -7.12
CA LYS A 275 -14.55 4.05 -5.72
C LYS A 275 -13.08 4.26 -5.33
N MET A 276 -12.14 3.53 -5.91
CA MET A 276 -10.69 3.75 -5.69
C MET A 276 -10.17 5.11 -6.15
N TYR A 277 -10.94 5.86 -6.94
CA TYR A 277 -10.59 7.18 -7.42
C TYR A 277 -11.25 8.30 -6.61
N THR A 278 -12.28 8.00 -5.81
CA THR A 278 -13.12 9.01 -5.13
C THR A 278 -13.15 8.87 -3.61
N THR A 279 -12.65 7.78 -3.04
CA THR A 279 -12.61 7.57 -1.59
C THR A 279 -11.30 6.92 -1.14
N THR A 280 -10.93 7.16 0.12
CA THR A 280 -9.85 6.44 0.82
C THR A 280 -10.37 5.21 1.60
N THR A 281 -11.70 4.97 1.58
CA THR A 281 -12.34 3.90 2.34
C THR A 281 -12.15 2.53 1.70
N GLN A 282 -11.27 1.71 2.28
CA GLN A 282 -10.90 0.40 1.73
C GLN A 282 -12.09 -0.55 1.50
N THR A 283 -13.08 -0.56 2.39
CA THR A 283 -14.26 -1.43 2.23
C THR A 283 -15.08 -1.07 1.00
N GLU A 284 -15.31 0.22 0.73
CA GLU A 284 -15.98 0.67 -0.50
C GLU A 284 -15.17 0.30 -1.74
N ILE A 285 -13.84 0.47 -1.68
CA ILE A 285 -12.93 0.13 -2.77
C ILE A 285 -12.98 -1.38 -3.08
N ASN A 286 -12.85 -2.22 -2.05
CA ASN A 286 -12.89 -3.68 -2.21
C ASN A 286 -14.24 -4.15 -2.76
N ASN A 287 -15.34 -3.54 -2.31
CA ASN A 287 -16.67 -3.89 -2.77
C ASN A 287 -16.93 -3.48 -4.23
N ASP A 288 -16.31 -2.41 -4.70
CA ASP A 288 -16.45 -1.94 -6.08
C ASP A 288 -15.42 -2.55 -7.05
N SER A 289 -14.29 -3.07 -6.54
CA SER A 289 -13.23 -3.76 -7.30
C SER A 289 -13.77 -4.99 -8.04
N ARG A 290 -13.31 -5.18 -9.28
CA ARG A 290 -13.83 -6.19 -10.23
C ARG A 290 -12.75 -6.87 -11.04
N PHE A 291 -11.64 -6.20 -11.32
CA PHE A 291 -10.63 -6.70 -12.24
C PHE A 291 -9.30 -6.99 -11.55
N GLU A 292 -8.62 -8.02 -12.05
CA GLU A 292 -7.25 -8.38 -11.69
C GLU A 292 -6.41 -8.45 -12.95
N MET A 293 -5.25 -7.81 -12.94
CA MET A 293 -4.22 -7.98 -13.96
C MET A 293 -3.31 -9.14 -13.56
N GLN A 294 -3.14 -10.09 -14.49
CA GLN A 294 -2.21 -11.19 -14.36
C GLN A 294 -1.05 -10.92 -15.31
N ILE A 295 0.15 -10.77 -14.73
CA ILE A 295 1.38 -10.51 -15.45
C ILE A 295 2.23 -11.76 -15.36
N GLU A 296 2.62 -12.29 -16.51
CA GLU A 296 3.54 -13.41 -16.67
C GLU A 296 4.83 -12.85 -17.27
N TYR A 297 5.98 -13.23 -16.70
CA TYR A 297 7.30 -12.90 -17.23
C TYR A 297 8.36 -13.82 -16.62
N THR A 298 9.49 -13.92 -17.32
CA THR A 298 10.67 -14.65 -16.84
C THR A 298 11.86 -13.72 -16.78
N ASN A 299 12.24 -13.32 -15.57
CA ASN A 299 13.48 -12.57 -15.36
C ASN A 299 14.61 -13.54 -15.00
N GLN A 300 15.73 -13.42 -15.71
CA GLN A 300 16.95 -14.09 -15.28
C GLN A 300 17.46 -13.41 -14.02
N SER A 301 17.32 -14.08 -12.88
CA SER A 301 17.94 -13.69 -11.63
C SER A 301 18.86 -14.81 -11.19
N SER A 302 20.14 -14.49 -11.02
CA SER A 302 21.08 -15.38 -10.33
C SER A 302 20.75 -15.49 -8.83
N ASN A 303 19.96 -14.56 -8.30
CA ASN A 303 19.57 -14.48 -6.89
C ASN A 303 18.16 -15.04 -6.69
N ILE A 304 18.05 -16.09 -5.90
CA ILE A 304 16.80 -16.75 -5.52
C ILE A 304 16.59 -16.49 -4.02
N ASN A 305 15.48 -15.87 -3.66
CA ASN A 305 15.14 -15.57 -2.27
C ASN A 305 14.29 -16.70 -1.68
N LEU A 306 14.85 -17.42 -0.71
CA LEU A 306 14.21 -18.53 0.01
C LEU A 306 13.51 -18.07 1.31
N GLY A 307 13.70 -16.82 1.71
CA GLY A 307 13.25 -16.25 2.99
C GLY A 307 14.30 -16.34 4.09
N PHE A 308 14.21 -15.46 5.09
CA PHE A 308 15.25 -15.28 6.11
C PHE A 308 15.43 -16.54 6.99
N MET A 309 16.62 -16.69 7.58
CA MET A 309 17.00 -17.73 8.57
C MET A 309 16.71 -19.17 8.11
N ILE A 310 17.30 -19.53 6.99
CA ILE A 310 17.36 -20.92 6.54
C ILE A 310 18.25 -21.71 7.50
N VAL A 311 17.85 -22.93 7.83
CA VAL A 311 18.65 -23.85 8.66
C VAL A 311 19.91 -24.21 7.88
N GLU A 312 21.08 -23.98 8.46
CA GLU A 312 22.36 -24.23 7.80
C GLU A 312 22.49 -25.70 7.36
N GLY A 313 22.73 -25.91 6.07
CA GLY A 313 22.88 -27.23 5.46
C GLY A 313 21.60 -28.00 5.19
N SER A 314 20.43 -27.41 5.40
CA SER A 314 19.14 -28.05 5.09
C SER A 314 18.77 -28.02 3.61
N GLU A 315 19.46 -27.20 2.82
CA GLU A 315 19.07 -26.97 1.44
C GLU A 315 19.52 -28.10 0.50
N GLN A 316 18.61 -28.55 -0.36
CA GLN A 316 18.87 -29.45 -1.49
C GLN A 316 18.37 -28.77 -2.75
N VAL A 317 19.26 -28.58 -3.72
CA VAL A 317 19.00 -27.81 -4.95
C VAL A 317 19.07 -28.76 -6.14
N PHE A 318 18.02 -28.81 -6.94
CA PHE A 318 17.93 -29.66 -8.13
C PHE A 318 17.64 -28.84 -9.38
N VAL A 319 18.37 -29.09 -10.46
CA VAL A 319 18.09 -28.55 -11.80
C VAL A 319 17.79 -29.72 -12.73
N ASP A 320 16.59 -29.74 -13.33
CA ASP A 320 16.11 -30.84 -14.19
C ASP A 320 16.27 -32.23 -13.53
N GLY A 321 16.14 -32.29 -12.21
CA GLY A 321 16.28 -33.49 -11.39
C GLY A 321 17.72 -33.85 -10.99
N LEU A 322 18.73 -33.09 -11.43
CA LEU A 322 20.13 -33.26 -11.02
C LEU A 322 20.45 -32.39 -9.79
N GLU A 323 20.95 -33.01 -8.73
CA GLU A 323 21.33 -32.31 -7.50
C GLU A 323 22.62 -31.50 -7.70
N LEU A 324 22.56 -30.22 -7.33
CA LEU A 324 23.68 -29.29 -7.39
C LEU A 324 24.48 -29.27 -6.09
N LYS A 325 25.75 -28.90 -6.17
CA LYS A 325 26.69 -28.87 -5.04
C LYS A 325 26.91 -27.45 -4.53
N ARG A 326 26.61 -27.24 -3.24
CA ARG A 326 26.95 -26.00 -2.52
C ARG A 326 28.44 -25.67 -2.63
N GLY A 327 28.73 -24.40 -2.90
CA GLY A 327 30.08 -23.85 -3.05
C GLY A 327 30.71 -24.07 -4.43
N VAL A 328 30.14 -24.93 -5.27
CA VAL A 328 30.60 -25.19 -6.65
C VAL A 328 29.59 -24.65 -7.64
N ASP A 329 28.33 -25.09 -7.54
CA ASP A 329 27.28 -24.77 -8.50
C ASP A 329 26.40 -23.59 -8.00
N TYR A 330 26.31 -23.41 -6.69
CA TYR A 330 25.60 -22.29 -6.05
C TYR A 330 26.24 -21.91 -4.71
N GLN A 331 25.95 -20.71 -4.23
CA GLN A 331 26.22 -20.24 -2.88
C GLN A 331 24.91 -19.88 -2.19
N ILE A 332 24.86 -19.94 -0.86
CA ILE A 332 23.68 -19.56 -0.08
C ILE A 332 24.12 -18.75 1.13
N ASP A 333 23.44 -17.63 1.37
CA ASP A 333 23.48 -16.91 2.63
C ASP A 333 22.28 -17.34 3.47
N TYR A 334 22.54 -18.16 4.49
CA TYR A 334 21.52 -18.70 5.38
C TYR A 334 20.78 -17.65 6.20
N PHE A 335 21.40 -16.49 6.47
CA PHE A 335 20.75 -15.44 7.24
C PHE A 335 19.71 -14.71 6.40
N SER A 336 20.10 -14.24 5.22
CA SER A 336 19.16 -13.55 4.31
C SER A 336 18.25 -14.51 3.56
N GLY A 337 18.63 -15.78 3.44
CA GLY A 337 17.96 -16.77 2.59
C GLY A 337 18.24 -16.61 1.11
N THR A 338 19.28 -15.87 0.75
CA THR A 338 19.61 -15.60 -0.65
C THR A 338 20.49 -16.73 -1.17
N LEU A 339 19.98 -17.48 -2.15
CA LEU A 339 20.74 -18.46 -2.92
C LEU A 339 21.19 -17.82 -4.22
N VAL A 340 22.49 -17.91 -4.53
CA VAL A 340 23.12 -17.35 -5.72
C VAL A 340 23.67 -18.49 -6.57
N MET A 341 23.22 -18.60 -7.82
CA MET A 341 23.79 -19.56 -8.77
C MET A 341 25.16 -19.07 -9.26
N ASN A 342 26.13 -19.99 -9.38
CA ASN A 342 27.47 -19.65 -9.89
C ASN A 342 27.55 -19.68 -11.43
N GLU A 343 26.58 -20.31 -12.09
CA GLU A 343 26.43 -20.35 -13.54
C GLU A 343 25.00 -19.95 -13.94
N ASP A 344 24.86 -19.37 -15.14
CA ASP A 344 23.56 -19.03 -15.70
C ASP A 344 22.78 -20.30 -16.06
N LEU A 345 21.62 -20.47 -15.44
CA LEU A 345 20.72 -21.57 -15.76
C LEU A 345 20.03 -21.32 -17.11
N ASN A 346 19.80 -22.40 -17.85
CA ASN A 346 18.93 -22.36 -19.03
C ASN A 346 17.53 -21.85 -18.61
N PRO A 347 16.93 -20.87 -19.31
CA PRO A 347 15.60 -20.35 -18.99
C PRO A 347 14.49 -21.41 -18.91
N ASN A 348 14.65 -22.54 -19.60
CA ASN A 348 13.68 -23.64 -19.61
C ASN A 348 13.95 -24.74 -18.57
N ALA A 349 15.04 -24.63 -17.78
CA ALA A 349 15.39 -25.63 -16.78
C ALA A 349 14.49 -25.51 -15.55
N GLN A 350 14.01 -26.64 -15.02
CA GLN A 350 13.20 -26.66 -13.81
C GLN A 350 14.10 -26.69 -12.57
N LEU A 351 14.08 -25.60 -11.80
CA LEU A 351 14.78 -25.49 -10.52
C LEU A 351 13.85 -25.87 -9.36
N ASN A 352 14.22 -26.88 -8.57
CA ASN A 352 13.52 -27.28 -7.35
C ASN A 352 14.46 -27.13 -6.15
N ILE A 353 14.02 -26.43 -5.10
CA ILE A 353 14.82 -26.21 -3.88
C ILE A 353 14.01 -26.66 -2.67
N LEU A 354 14.57 -27.59 -1.91
CA LEU A 354 14.04 -28.04 -0.63
C LEU A 354 14.91 -27.45 0.48
N PHE A 355 14.32 -26.93 1.56
CA PHE A 355 15.08 -26.36 2.68
C PHE A 355 14.20 -26.25 3.93
N ASP A 356 14.85 -26.17 5.09
CA ASP A 356 14.19 -25.88 6.37
C ASP A 356 14.47 -24.43 6.80
N LYS A 357 13.55 -23.84 7.55
CA LYS A 357 13.71 -22.47 8.08
C LYS A 357 13.51 -22.44 9.59
N HIS A 358 14.26 -21.59 10.28
CA HIS A 358 14.03 -21.30 11.70
C HIS A 358 12.77 -20.43 11.87
N GLU A 359 11.81 -20.93 12.63
CA GLU A 359 10.60 -20.18 13.00
C GLU A 359 10.98 -19.14 14.08
N ILE A 360 11.10 -17.84 13.73
CA ILE A 360 11.53 -16.80 14.70
C ILE A 360 10.56 -16.70 15.89
N VAL A 361 9.26 -16.77 15.59
CA VAL A 361 8.20 -16.56 16.57
C VAL A 361 7.05 -17.51 16.24
N SER A 362 6.96 -18.60 16.98
CA SER A 362 5.73 -19.36 17.14
C SER A 362 5.28 -19.20 18.60
N PHE A 363 4.12 -18.58 18.81
CA PHE A 363 3.49 -18.54 20.12
C PHE A 363 2.80 -19.86 20.48
N ASP A 364 2.66 -20.75 19.49
CA ASP A 364 2.00 -22.03 19.63
C ASP A 364 2.99 -23.06 20.16
N LYS A 365 2.60 -23.74 21.23
CA LYS A 365 3.35 -24.90 21.73
C LYS A 365 2.88 -26.13 20.97
N LYS A 366 3.79 -26.73 20.20
CA LYS A 366 3.59 -28.00 19.48
C LYS A 366 4.24 -29.13 20.28
N THR A 367 3.46 -30.13 20.66
CA THR A 367 3.92 -31.32 21.41
C THR A 367 3.68 -32.56 20.56
N ILE A 368 4.73 -33.29 20.24
CA ILE A 368 4.65 -34.63 19.63
C ILE A 368 5.13 -35.64 20.67
N LEU A 369 4.27 -36.60 20.99
CA LEU A 369 4.60 -37.75 21.82
C LEU A 369 4.29 -39.00 21.01
N GLY A 370 5.23 -39.93 20.93
CA GLY A 370 4.98 -41.15 20.17
C GLY A 370 5.78 -42.32 20.66
N THR A 371 5.34 -43.48 20.22
CA THR A 371 6.05 -44.73 20.38
C THR A 371 6.08 -45.45 19.04
N ARG A 372 7.19 -46.10 18.76
CA ARG A 372 7.34 -46.99 17.62
C ARG A 372 7.88 -48.31 18.13
N ALA A 373 7.18 -49.39 17.81
CA ALA A 373 7.65 -50.75 18.03
C ALA A 373 8.03 -51.33 16.68
N GLN A 374 9.20 -51.96 16.61
CA GLN A 374 9.64 -52.67 15.42
C GLN A 374 10.09 -54.07 15.82
N MET A 375 9.66 -55.05 15.03
CA MET A 375 10.10 -56.43 15.11
C MET A 375 10.84 -56.79 13.83
N ASP A 376 12.12 -57.08 13.96
CA ASP A 376 12.95 -57.52 12.85
C ASP A 376 12.71 -59.02 12.59
N LEU A 377 12.48 -59.36 11.32
CA LEU A 377 12.22 -60.70 10.82
C LEU A 377 13.43 -61.16 9.99
N GLY A 378 14.57 -61.30 10.66
CA GLY A 378 15.88 -61.54 10.03
C GLY A 378 16.60 -60.23 9.70
N ASP A 379 17.64 -60.32 8.86
CA ASP A 379 18.57 -59.18 8.67
C ASP A 379 18.03 -58.06 7.76
N ARG A 380 16.96 -58.34 6.99
CA ARG A 380 16.48 -57.44 5.92
C ARG A 380 14.98 -57.21 5.88
N SER A 381 14.23 -57.95 6.71
CA SER A 381 12.77 -57.84 6.79
C SER A 381 12.36 -57.35 8.18
N PHE A 382 11.29 -56.56 8.27
CA PHE A 382 10.76 -56.07 9.53
C PHE A 382 9.27 -55.78 9.44
N ILE A 383 8.61 -55.73 10.59
CA ILE A 383 7.28 -55.15 10.77
C ILE A 383 7.36 -54.11 11.88
N GLY A 384 6.86 -52.92 11.61
CA GLY A 384 6.80 -51.78 12.53
C GLY A 384 5.37 -51.34 12.77
N ALA A 385 5.09 -50.90 13.99
CA ALA A 385 3.87 -50.21 14.38
C ALA A 385 4.24 -48.89 15.04
N THR A 386 3.53 -47.83 14.69
CA THR A 386 3.75 -46.47 15.18
C THR A 386 2.46 -45.93 15.76
N ALA A 387 2.57 -45.24 16.89
CA ALA A 387 1.50 -44.44 17.47
C ALA A 387 2.06 -43.08 17.89
N LEU A 388 1.45 -42.01 17.39
CA LEU A 388 1.88 -40.63 17.58
C LEU A 388 0.69 -39.80 18.04
N TYR A 389 0.89 -39.02 19.08
CA TYR A 389 -0.01 -38.00 19.57
C TYR A 389 0.61 -36.63 19.30
N PHE A 390 -0.08 -35.81 18.52
CA PHE A 390 0.27 -34.44 18.21
C PHE A 390 -0.73 -33.50 18.88
N ASN A 391 -0.24 -32.51 19.61
CA ASN A 391 -1.05 -31.48 20.25
C ASN A 391 -0.43 -30.10 20.02
N GLN A 392 -1.18 -29.23 19.37
CA GLN A 392 -0.88 -27.81 19.25
C GLN A 392 -1.73 -27.05 20.29
N SER A 393 -1.11 -26.16 21.06
CA SER A 393 -1.83 -25.28 21.99
C SER A 393 -1.41 -23.83 21.80
N VAL A 394 -2.40 -22.95 21.80
CA VAL A 394 -2.25 -21.49 21.71
C VAL A 394 -2.35 -20.86 23.10
N ILE A 395 -1.78 -19.67 23.29
CA ILE A 395 -1.88 -18.91 24.55
C ILE A 395 -3.21 -18.13 24.64
N ASN A 396 -3.73 -17.68 23.50
CA ASN A 396 -4.96 -16.90 23.44
C ASN A 396 -6.19 -17.83 23.41
N GLU A 397 -7.20 -17.51 24.20
CA GLU A 397 -8.48 -18.25 24.22
C GLU A 397 -9.44 -17.77 23.11
N LYS A 398 -9.20 -16.58 22.54
CA LYS A 398 -9.88 -16.08 21.34
C LYS A 398 -9.05 -16.40 20.11
N ILE A 399 -9.57 -17.29 19.26
CA ILE A 399 -8.85 -17.81 18.10
C ILE A 399 -9.69 -17.53 16.86
N GLU A 400 -9.08 -16.87 15.89
CA GLU A 400 -9.71 -16.57 14.61
C GLU A 400 -9.78 -17.81 13.72
N VAL A 401 -10.75 -17.83 12.80
CA VAL A 401 -10.87 -18.90 11.80
C VAL A 401 -9.59 -19.00 10.96
N GLY A 402 -9.05 -20.22 10.82
CA GLY A 402 -7.79 -20.51 10.11
C GLY A 402 -6.57 -20.64 11.03
N TYR A 403 -6.70 -20.30 12.31
CA TYR A 403 -5.65 -20.42 13.33
C TYR A 403 -6.01 -21.44 14.43
N GLU A 404 -6.93 -22.36 14.16
CA GLU A 404 -7.42 -23.32 15.15
C GLU A 404 -6.33 -24.32 15.58
N PRO A 405 -6.12 -24.53 16.89
CA PRO A 405 -5.17 -25.52 17.39
C PRO A 405 -5.70 -26.94 17.18
N THR A 406 -4.90 -27.74 16.49
CA THR A 406 -5.25 -29.13 16.16
C THR A 406 -4.69 -30.14 17.17
N ARG A 407 -5.40 -31.26 17.32
CA ARG A 407 -4.93 -32.44 18.06
C ARG A 407 -5.12 -33.67 17.20
N ASN A 408 -4.05 -34.38 16.89
CA ASN A 408 -4.11 -35.55 16.02
C ASN A 408 -3.55 -36.77 16.75
N PHE A 409 -4.25 -37.90 16.64
CA PHE A 409 -3.67 -39.20 16.94
C PHE A 409 -3.43 -39.95 15.64
N ILE A 410 -2.19 -40.30 15.38
CA ILE A 410 -1.76 -41.00 14.17
C ILE A 410 -1.29 -42.37 14.58
N TRP A 411 -1.79 -43.41 13.92
CA TRP A 411 -1.25 -44.74 14.08
C TRP A 411 -1.00 -45.37 12.72
N GLY A 412 -0.01 -46.24 12.64
CA GLY A 412 0.31 -46.91 11.40
C GLY A 412 1.08 -48.20 11.61
N VAL A 413 1.00 -49.07 10.61
CA VAL A 413 1.75 -50.32 10.53
C VAL A 413 2.47 -50.32 9.20
N ASN A 414 3.78 -50.53 9.24
CA ASN A 414 4.60 -50.67 8.06
C ASN A 414 5.39 -51.96 8.10
N GLY A 415 5.71 -52.52 6.95
CA GLY A 415 6.48 -53.75 6.88
C GLY A 415 7.26 -53.81 5.59
N ARG A 416 8.47 -54.35 5.71
CA ARG A 416 9.33 -54.66 4.58
C ARG A 416 9.69 -56.13 4.63
N TYR A 417 9.50 -56.82 3.51
CA TYR A 417 10.00 -58.17 3.31
C TYR A 417 11.01 -58.15 2.18
N GLU A 418 12.25 -58.53 2.48
CA GLU A 418 13.33 -58.62 1.50
C GLU A 418 13.97 -60.01 1.55
N GLN A 419 14.07 -60.64 0.38
CA GLN A 419 14.70 -61.93 0.20
C GLN A 419 15.79 -61.85 -0.90
N PRO A 420 17.05 -62.24 -0.61
CA PRO A 420 18.07 -62.36 -1.64
C PRO A 420 17.73 -63.52 -2.59
N LEU A 421 17.80 -63.25 -3.90
CA LEU A 421 17.58 -64.21 -4.97
C LEU A 421 18.93 -64.69 -5.51
N GLU A 422 19.62 -65.50 -4.71
CA GLU A 422 20.92 -66.04 -5.11
C GLU A 422 20.85 -66.87 -6.38
N GLY A 423 19.75 -67.61 -6.59
CA GLY A 423 19.52 -68.39 -7.80
C GLY A 423 19.42 -67.54 -9.07
N LEU A 424 18.79 -66.36 -8.97
CA LEU A 424 18.71 -65.40 -10.08
C LEU A 424 20.07 -64.74 -10.32
N THR A 425 20.76 -64.36 -9.25
CA THR A 425 22.12 -63.80 -9.31
C THR A 425 23.06 -64.75 -10.07
N ARG A 426 23.06 -66.04 -9.69
CA ARG A 426 23.88 -67.07 -10.34
C ARG A 426 23.44 -67.38 -11.78
N LEU A 427 22.16 -67.20 -12.12
CA LEU A 427 21.66 -67.38 -13.48
C LEU A 427 22.13 -66.24 -14.40
N ILE A 428 22.11 -65.00 -13.89
CA ILE A 428 22.59 -63.80 -14.58
C ILE A 428 24.12 -63.87 -14.76
N ASP A 429 24.87 -64.29 -13.74
CA ASP A 429 26.33 -64.51 -13.79
C ASP A 429 26.75 -65.54 -14.85
N ARG A 430 25.85 -66.43 -15.27
CA ARG A 430 26.15 -67.47 -16.26
C ARG A 430 26.00 -66.98 -17.71
N LEU A 431 25.48 -65.76 -17.92
CA LEU A 431 25.41 -65.15 -19.24
C LEU A 431 26.79 -64.60 -19.62
N PRO A 432 27.38 -65.02 -20.76
CA PRO A 432 28.79 -64.78 -21.09
C PRO A 432 29.19 -63.31 -21.37
N ILE A 433 28.29 -62.36 -21.12
CA ILE A 433 28.47 -60.92 -21.39
C ILE A 433 28.39 -60.09 -20.10
N ILE A 434 27.94 -60.65 -18.97
CA ILE A 434 27.63 -59.90 -17.74
C ILE A 434 28.28 -60.57 -16.53
N ASN A 435 29.08 -59.84 -15.76
CA ASN A 435 29.57 -60.27 -14.44
C ASN A 435 28.83 -59.47 -13.37
N THR A 436 28.10 -60.15 -12.48
CA THR A 436 27.27 -59.50 -11.45
C THR A 436 28.01 -59.52 -10.11
N GLU A 437 28.56 -58.36 -9.70
CA GLU A 437 29.23 -58.21 -8.39
C GLU A 437 28.27 -57.99 -7.22
N LYS A 438 27.01 -57.65 -7.50
CA LYS A 438 25.97 -57.34 -6.50
C LYS A 438 24.89 -58.41 -6.51
N ALA A 439 24.49 -58.86 -5.32
CA ALA A 439 23.42 -59.84 -5.16
C ALA A 439 22.07 -59.28 -5.62
N SER A 440 21.30 -60.08 -6.36
CA SER A 440 19.90 -59.78 -6.66
C SER A 440 19.04 -60.00 -5.41
N SER A 441 18.07 -59.12 -5.13
CA SER A 441 17.06 -59.32 -4.09
C SER A 441 15.67 -58.96 -4.59
N PHE A 442 14.67 -59.57 -3.96
CA PHE A 442 13.27 -59.24 -4.11
C PHE A 442 12.81 -58.54 -2.83
N SER A 443 12.26 -57.34 -2.95
CA SER A 443 11.72 -56.59 -1.81
C SER A 443 10.28 -56.18 -2.08
N ILE A 444 9.43 -56.35 -1.08
CA ILE A 444 8.10 -55.76 -1.03
C ILE A 444 7.97 -54.95 0.26
N GLU A 445 7.45 -53.74 0.12
CA GLU A 445 7.20 -52.84 1.24
C GLU A 445 5.74 -52.38 1.19
N GLY A 446 5.14 -52.25 2.36
CA GLY A 446 3.77 -51.78 2.51
C GLY A 446 3.61 -50.99 3.80
N GLU A 447 2.79 -49.95 3.75
CA GLU A 447 2.43 -49.12 4.88
C GLU A 447 0.94 -48.85 4.86
N VAL A 448 0.32 -48.91 6.05
CA VAL A 448 -1.05 -48.46 6.30
C VAL A 448 -1.01 -47.55 7.52
N ALA A 449 -1.45 -46.31 7.35
CA ALA A 449 -1.54 -45.35 8.43
C ALA A 449 -2.92 -44.67 8.42
N GLN A 450 -3.39 -44.30 9.61
CA GLN A 450 -4.61 -43.57 9.81
C GLN A 450 -4.38 -42.41 10.78
N VAL A 451 -4.96 -41.26 10.44
CA VAL A 451 -5.04 -40.10 11.33
C VAL A 451 -6.45 -40.02 11.89
N MET A 452 -6.55 -39.87 13.21
CA MET A 452 -7.76 -39.48 13.92
C MET A 452 -7.62 -38.01 14.32
N PRO A 453 -8.15 -37.08 13.50
CA PRO A 453 -7.99 -35.66 13.74
C PRO A 453 -9.04 -35.12 14.71
N ASN A 454 -8.62 -34.20 15.56
CA ASN A 454 -9.47 -33.20 16.18
C ASN A 454 -9.01 -31.83 15.65
N PRO A 455 -9.77 -31.25 14.69
CA PRO A 455 -9.37 -30.03 13.99
C PRO A 455 -9.42 -28.78 14.88
N ASN A 456 -10.17 -28.79 15.98
CA ASN A 456 -10.23 -27.67 16.91
C ASN A 456 -10.42 -28.17 18.34
N SER A 457 -9.37 -27.99 19.15
CA SER A 457 -9.33 -28.46 20.52
C SER A 457 -9.85 -27.48 21.58
N ILE A 458 -10.40 -26.33 21.16
CA ILE A 458 -10.79 -25.22 22.04
C ILE A 458 -12.30 -25.22 22.24
N ASN A 459 -12.73 -25.52 23.46
CA ASN A 459 -14.15 -25.61 23.77
C ASN A 459 -14.60 -24.36 24.53
N ASN A 460 -15.79 -23.86 24.23
CA ASN A 460 -16.42 -22.78 24.99
C ASN A 460 -17.76 -23.28 25.57
N PRO A 461 -17.87 -23.44 26.90
CA PRO A 461 -19.11 -23.87 27.54
C PRO A 461 -20.31 -22.94 27.27
N GLU A 462 -20.06 -21.64 27.05
CA GLU A 462 -21.11 -20.63 26.83
C GLU A 462 -21.78 -20.75 25.45
N THR A 463 -21.10 -21.34 24.46
CA THR A 463 -21.69 -21.57 23.14
C THR A 463 -22.48 -22.87 23.06
N GLY A 464 -22.34 -23.75 24.07
CA GLY A 464 -22.92 -25.09 24.07
C GLY A 464 -22.34 -26.02 23.00
N ASP A 465 -21.26 -25.61 22.32
CA ASP A 465 -20.57 -26.41 21.31
C ASP A 465 -19.30 -27.05 21.89
N PRO A 466 -19.30 -28.36 22.14
CA PRO A 466 -18.15 -29.09 22.65
C PRO A 466 -17.15 -29.50 21.55
N SER A 467 -17.37 -29.10 20.28
CA SER A 467 -16.63 -29.57 19.10
C SER A 467 -15.68 -28.51 18.53
N GLY A 468 -15.18 -27.61 19.38
CA GLY A 468 -14.30 -26.53 18.94
C GLY A 468 -15.06 -25.23 18.61
N VAL A 469 -14.61 -24.10 19.13
CA VAL A 469 -15.09 -22.77 18.73
C VAL A 469 -13.98 -21.95 18.09
N ALA A 470 -14.34 -21.13 17.12
CA ALA A 470 -13.46 -20.14 16.49
C ALA A 470 -14.26 -18.86 16.24
N TYR A 471 -13.58 -17.72 16.29
CA TYR A 471 -14.16 -16.41 16.06
C TYR A 471 -14.01 -16.05 14.59
N ILE A 472 -15.13 -15.68 13.95
CA ILE A 472 -15.10 -15.12 12.59
C ILE A 472 -14.65 -13.66 12.65
N ASP A 473 -15.07 -12.93 13.68
CA ASP A 473 -14.68 -11.56 13.99
C ASP A 473 -14.95 -11.33 15.49
N ASP A 474 -13.99 -10.78 16.23
CA ASP A 474 -14.14 -10.43 17.64
C ASP A 474 -14.38 -8.92 17.87
N PHE A 475 -14.44 -8.15 16.78
CA PHE A 475 -14.58 -6.69 16.74
C PHE A 475 -13.51 -5.92 17.53
N GLU A 476 -12.42 -6.56 17.97
CA GLU A 476 -11.38 -5.92 18.77
C GLU A 476 -10.66 -4.85 17.94
N GLY A 477 -10.43 -5.12 16.65
CA GLY A 477 -9.90 -4.17 15.67
C GLY A 477 -10.90 -3.17 15.09
N ALA A 478 -12.19 -3.27 15.43
CA ALA A 478 -13.24 -2.45 14.81
C ALA A 478 -13.23 -0.99 15.28
N LYS A 479 -12.66 -0.71 16.47
CA LYS A 479 -12.49 0.66 16.98
C LYS A 479 -11.04 1.10 16.84
N ARG A 480 -10.79 2.02 15.90
CA ARG A 480 -9.56 2.81 15.87
C ARG A 480 -9.79 4.15 16.55
N THR A 481 -8.86 4.55 17.43
CA THR A 481 -8.97 5.79 18.20
C THR A 481 -7.79 6.69 17.85
N THR A 482 -8.07 7.84 17.24
CA THR A 482 -7.13 8.96 17.14
C THR A 482 -7.27 9.80 18.40
N SER A 483 -6.16 10.08 19.08
CA SER A 483 -6.17 10.84 20.33
C SER A 483 -5.67 12.26 20.10
N PHE A 484 -6.46 13.25 20.53
CA PHE A 484 -6.01 14.64 20.63
C PHE A 484 -5.03 14.78 21.79
N PRO A 485 -3.98 15.61 21.65
CA PRO A 485 -3.00 15.77 22.71
C PRO A 485 -3.65 16.36 23.96
N ILE A 486 -3.44 15.76 25.13
CA ILE A 486 -3.89 16.34 26.42
C ILE A 486 -2.81 17.25 27.03
N GLN A 487 -1.57 17.16 26.56
CA GLN A 487 -0.48 17.93 27.12
C GLN A 487 -0.50 19.39 26.64
N ARG A 488 -0.41 20.32 27.58
CA ARG A 488 -0.42 21.78 27.40
C ARG A 488 0.46 22.25 26.24
N ARG A 489 1.65 21.66 26.10
CA ARG A 489 2.68 22.09 25.13
C ARG A 489 2.22 22.02 23.67
N PHE A 490 1.24 21.18 23.37
CA PHE A 490 0.71 21.01 22.02
C PHE A 490 -0.43 21.99 21.69
N TRP A 491 -0.93 22.72 22.69
CA TRP A 491 -2.00 23.69 22.53
C TRP A 491 -1.46 25.11 22.50
N LYS A 492 -1.95 25.91 21.55
CA LYS A 492 -1.69 27.34 21.40
C LYS A 492 -3.00 28.12 21.54
N ALA A 493 -2.92 29.44 21.69
CA ALA A 493 -4.12 30.29 21.62
C ALA A 493 -4.72 30.21 20.20
N SER A 494 -6.04 30.10 20.10
CA SER A 494 -6.70 30.01 18.79
C SER A 494 -6.86 31.37 18.12
N SER A 495 -7.04 31.34 16.80
CA SER A 495 -7.67 32.42 16.02
C SER A 495 -9.12 32.66 16.49
N PRO A 496 -9.75 33.81 16.15
CA PRO A 496 -11.15 34.02 16.49
C PRO A 496 -12.04 33.05 15.70
N PRO A 497 -12.91 32.29 16.38
CA PRO A 497 -13.72 31.27 15.73
C PRO A 497 -14.73 31.91 14.77
N LEU A 498 -15.11 31.15 13.76
CA LEU A 498 -16.14 31.57 12.81
C LEU A 498 -17.51 31.54 13.47
N ILE A 499 -18.32 32.53 13.14
CA ILE A 499 -19.75 32.54 13.49
C ILE A 499 -20.43 31.52 12.58
N TYR A 500 -21.13 30.55 13.19
CA TYR A 500 -21.84 29.51 12.45
C TYR A 500 -22.73 30.09 11.33
N HIS A 501 -22.61 29.54 10.11
CA HIS A 501 -23.25 30.02 8.87
C HIS A 501 -22.87 31.45 8.40
N SER A 502 -21.78 32.02 8.90
CA SER A 502 -21.26 33.31 8.47
C SER A 502 -19.76 33.21 8.22
N ASN A 503 -19.26 33.81 7.14
CA ASN A 503 -17.81 33.97 6.91
C ASN A 503 -17.23 35.12 7.75
N LYS A 504 -17.73 35.31 8.98
CA LYS A 504 -17.28 36.34 9.92
C LYS A 504 -16.81 35.68 11.19
N THR A 505 -15.73 36.20 11.76
CA THR A 505 -15.17 35.70 12.99
C THR A 505 -15.72 36.46 14.21
N LEU A 506 -15.62 35.87 15.39
CA LEU A 506 -15.92 36.59 16.64
C LEU A 506 -14.94 37.75 16.84
N SER A 507 -15.44 38.87 17.37
CA SER A 507 -14.63 40.06 17.63
C SER A 507 -13.47 39.77 18.59
N HIS A 508 -12.26 40.21 18.23
CA HIS A 508 -11.09 40.17 19.13
C HIS A 508 -11.30 40.94 20.41
N ARG A 509 -12.13 42.00 20.39
CA ARG A 509 -12.45 42.78 21.59
C ARG A 509 -13.13 41.93 22.68
N ASN A 510 -13.76 40.83 22.27
CA ASN A 510 -14.48 39.90 23.13
C ASN A 510 -13.63 38.69 23.57
N ARG A 511 -12.36 38.62 23.14
CA ARG A 511 -11.45 37.54 23.52
C ARG A 511 -11.04 37.66 25.00
N ALA A 512 -11.51 36.74 25.83
CA ALA A 512 -11.14 36.66 27.24
C ALA A 512 -9.73 36.07 27.42
N LYS A 513 -9.15 36.25 28.62
CA LYS A 513 -7.84 35.70 28.96
C LYS A 513 -7.95 34.24 29.36
N MET A 514 -7.44 33.34 28.52
CA MET A 514 -7.41 31.89 28.77
C MET A 514 -6.13 31.44 29.47
N TYR A 515 -6.26 30.39 30.28
CA TYR A 515 -5.18 29.68 30.94
C TYR A 515 -5.43 28.18 30.80
N TRP A 516 -4.46 27.46 30.23
CA TRP A 516 -4.51 26.00 30.14
C TRP A 516 -3.21 25.38 30.66
N TYR A 517 -3.33 24.26 31.37
CA TYR A 517 -2.20 23.56 31.97
C TYR A 517 -2.55 22.11 32.32
N ASN A 518 -1.52 21.27 32.41
CA ASN A 518 -1.63 19.97 33.05
C ASN A 518 -1.33 20.14 34.55
N PRO A 519 -2.16 19.62 35.46
CA PRO A 519 -1.85 19.61 36.89
C PRO A 519 -0.54 18.85 37.18
N TYR A 520 0.17 19.25 38.24
CA TYR A 520 1.39 18.55 38.67
C TYR A 520 1.12 17.11 39.13
N VAL A 521 0.00 16.91 39.82
CA VAL A 521 -0.47 15.56 40.23
C VAL A 521 -1.49 15.09 39.20
N GLN A 522 -1.18 13.97 38.56
CA GLN A 522 -2.07 13.32 37.60
C GLN A 522 -3.32 12.76 38.27
N TRP A 523 -4.41 12.64 37.51
CA TRP A 523 -5.69 12.15 38.02
C TRP A 523 -5.68 10.63 38.08
N ARG A 524 -6.42 10.00 39.00
CA ARG A 524 -6.55 8.54 39.00
C ARG A 524 -7.38 8.11 37.80
N THR A 525 -6.88 7.15 37.02
CA THR A 525 -7.58 6.62 35.83
C THR A 525 -8.95 6.08 36.21
N LYS A 526 -9.07 5.39 37.36
CA LYS A 526 -10.34 4.84 37.86
C LYS A 526 -11.38 5.89 38.27
N ASP A 527 -10.98 7.11 38.58
CA ASP A 527 -11.92 8.20 38.86
C ASP A 527 -12.58 8.72 37.57
N ILE A 528 -11.96 8.47 36.42
CA ILE A 528 -12.46 8.81 35.08
C ILE A 528 -13.20 7.61 34.48
N TRP A 529 -12.59 6.42 34.52
CA TRP A 529 -13.13 5.16 34.02
C TRP A 529 -13.16 4.08 35.12
N PRO A 530 -14.27 3.96 35.89
CA PRO A 530 -14.34 3.05 37.05
C PRO A 530 -14.14 1.56 36.71
N ASN A 531 -14.54 1.15 35.50
CA ASN A 531 -14.47 -0.24 35.05
C ASN A 531 -13.15 -0.60 34.36
N GLN A 532 -12.22 0.35 34.22
CA GLN A 532 -10.93 0.09 33.59
C GLN A 532 -9.99 -0.61 34.56
N GLU A 533 -9.41 -1.73 34.12
CA GLU A 533 -8.35 -2.40 34.87
C GLU A 533 -7.06 -1.58 34.85
N THR A 534 -6.50 -1.32 36.04
CA THR A 534 -5.27 -0.55 36.20
C THR A 534 -4.28 -1.32 37.05
N SER A 535 -3.00 -1.24 36.72
CA SER A 535 -1.93 -1.82 37.53
C SER A 535 -0.64 -0.99 37.46
N ILE A 536 0.16 -1.07 38.52
CA ILE A 536 1.50 -0.46 38.57
C ILE A 536 2.39 -1.02 37.45
N ARG A 537 2.28 -2.33 37.16
CA ARG A 537 3.07 -2.99 36.11
C ARG A 537 2.75 -2.45 34.71
N ALA A 538 1.49 -2.11 34.45
CA ALA A 538 1.04 -1.51 33.21
C ALA A 538 1.23 0.02 33.15
N GLN A 539 1.69 0.64 34.24
CA GLN A 539 1.93 2.08 34.35
C GLN A 539 0.72 2.95 33.97
N ASN A 540 -0.50 2.50 34.29
CA ASN A 540 -1.76 3.14 33.86
C ASN A 540 -2.69 3.56 35.02
N GLU A 541 -2.16 3.67 36.25
CA GLU A 541 -2.96 4.06 37.43
C GLU A 541 -3.39 5.53 37.42
N THR A 542 -2.62 6.38 36.74
CA THR A 542 -2.88 7.80 36.61
C THR A 542 -2.98 8.23 35.15
N THR A 543 -3.75 9.29 34.92
CA THR A 543 -4.02 9.87 33.59
C THR A 543 -3.82 11.39 33.65
N ASP A 544 -3.14 11.94 32.65
CA ASP A 544 -3.04 13.39 32.47
C ASP A 544 -4.39 13.99 32.09
N ILE A 545 -4.67 15.20 32.59
CA ILE A 545 -5.83 15.99 32.19
C ILE A 545 -5.38 17.39 31.74
N LEU A 546 -6.19 18.03 30.89
CA LEU A 546 -6.01 19.42 30.50
C LEU A 546 -7.03 20.29 31.25
N VAL A 547 -6.54 21.15 32.14
CA VAL A 547 -7.40 22.14 32.81
C VAL A 547 -7.48 23.37 31.92
N MET A 548 -8.69 23.82 31.61
CA MET A 548 -8.97 25.01 30.82
C MET A 548 -9.77 26.00 31.68
N ASN A 549 -9.22 27.18 31.92
CA ASN A 549 -9.86 28.27 32.63
C ASN A 549 -9.80 29.55 31.79
N TYR A 550 -10.79 30.43 31.90
CA TYR A 550 -10.74 31.76 31.31
C TYR A 550 -11.27 32.81 32.27
N LYS A 551 -10.85 34.06 32.07
CA LYS A 551 -11.37 35.22 32.80
C LYS A 551 -11.52 36.44 31.90
N PRO A 552 -12.57 37.26 32.08
CA PRO A 552 -12.68 38.55 31.41
C PRO A 552 -11.49 39.45 31.73
N LEU A 553 -11.08 40.27 30.76
CA LEU A 553 -10.13 41.37 30.97
C LEU A 553 -10.81 42.55 31.68
N ALA A 554 -10.02 43.47 32.24
CA ALA A 554 -10.55 44.61 33.01
C ALA A 554 -11.52 45.48 32.18
N ASN A 555 -11.21 45.69 30.90
CA ASN A 555 -12.03 46.44 29.94
C ASN A 555 -13.26 45.65 29.42
N GLN A 556 -13.37 44.35 29.72
CA GLN A 556 -14.47 43.48 29.31
C GLN A 556 -15.48 43.24 30.43
N THR A 557 -15.27 43.80 31.62
CA THR A 557 -16.14 43.60 32.80
C THR A 557 -17.56 44.11 32.61
N LEU A 558 -17.76 45.07 31.69
CA LEU A 558 -19.07 45.64 31.31
C LEU A 558 -19.69 44.95 30.09
N LEU A 559 -18.98 44.03 29.42
CA LEU A 559 -19.54 43.28 28.30
C LEU A 559 -20.43 42.15 28.82
N PRO A 560 -21.49 41.77 28.09
CA PRO A 560 -22.27 40.58 28.39
C PRO A 560 -21.35 39.36 28.46
N LYS A 561 -21.41 38.58 29.54
CA LYS A 561 -20.53 37.41 29.73
C LYS A 561 -20.68 36.40 28.60
N ASP A 562 -21.89 36.23 28.09
CA ASP A 562 -22.22 35.32 26.99
C ASP A 562 -21.66 35.78 25.63
N SER A 563 -21.12 37.01 25.56
CA SER A 563 -20.45 37.52 24.35
C SER A 563 -18.95 37.31 24.36
N LEU A 564 -18.37 36.87 25.47
CA LEU A 564 -16.93 36.64 25.62
C LEU A 564 -16.56 35.25 25.15
N TRP A 565 -15.40 35.13 24.50
CA TRP A 565 -14.92 33.85 24.00
C TRP A 565 -13.44 33.65 24.34
N ALA A 566 -13.01 32.40 24.47
CA ALA A 566 -11.62 32.02 24.66
C ALA A 566 -11.42 30.66 24.02
N GLY A 567 -10.31 30.48 23.30
CA GLY A 567 -10.05 29.25 22.56
C GLY A 567 -8.58 28.88 22.56
N ILE A 568 -8.35 27.57 22.46
CA ILE A 568 -7.05 26.97 22.18
C ILE A 568 -7.19 26.10 20.93
N ILE A 569 -6.09 25.97 20.21
CA ILE A 569 -5.99 25.14 19.01
C ILE A 569 -4.81 24.18 19.16
N ALA A 570 -4.96 22.98 18.60
CA ALA A 570 -3.91 22.01 18.43
C ALA A 570 -4.03 21.39 17.04
N THR A 571 -2.89 21.03 16.45
CA THR A 571 -2.83 20.31 15.18
C THR A 571 -2.88 18.82 15.45
N LEU A 572 -3.57 18.07 14.58
CA LEU A 572 -3.45 16.61 14.55
C LEU A 572 -2.04 16.22 14.08
N TYR A 573 -1.65 14.97 14.32
CA TYR A 573 -0.48 14.42 13.65
C TYR A 573 -0.80 14.22 12.16
N SER A 574 0.20 14.32 11.29
CA SER A 574 -0.01 14.21 9.84
C SER A 574 -0.68 12.90 9.42
N GLY A 575 -0.39 11.79 10.11
CA GLY A 575 -1.05 10.49 9.89
C GLY A 575 -2.52 10.44 10.31
N ASP A 576 -2.98 11.40 11.11
CA ASP A 576 -4.34 11.52 11.62
C ASP A 576 -5.15 12.61 10.89
N TYR A 577 -4.63 13.23 9.83
CA TYR A 577 -5.37 14.27 9.11
C TYR A 577 -6.62 13.75 8.40
N ASP A 578 -6.58 12.52 7.89
CA ASP A 578 -7.76 11.89 7.29
C ASP A 578 -8.66 11.29 8.39
N GLN A 579 -9.72 12.01 8.72
CA GLN A 579 -10.74 11.60 9.67
C GLN A 579 -12.05 11.18 8.97
N THR A 580 -12.01 10.86 7.66
CA THR A 580 -13.22 10.55 6.86
C THR A 580 -14.00 9.35 7.41
N GLN A 581 -13.32 8.40 8.05
CA GLN A 581 -13.94 7.21 8.67
C GLN A 581 -14.32 7.41 10.14
N THR A 582 -13.98 8.57 10.72
CA THR A 582 -14.24 8.85 12.13
C THR A 582 -15.71 9.16 12.34
N LYS A 583 -16.38 8.32 13.13
CA LYS A 583 -17.83 8.42 13.39
C LYS A 583 -18.17 9.20 14.66
N PHE A 584 -17.27 9.18 15.63
CA PHE A 584 -17.53 9.72 16.96
C PHE A 584 -16.36 10.60 17.41
N PHE A 585 -16.68 11.71 18.04
CA PHE A 585 -15.76 12.50 18.83
C PHE A 585 -16.10 12.28 20.31
N GLU A 586 -15.19 11.62 21.05
CA GLU A 586 -15.38 11.30 22.46
C GLU A 586 -14.56 12.25 23.33
N ILE A 587 -15.20 12.90 24.32
CA ILE A 587 -14.52 13.79 25.26
C ILE A 587 -15.11 13.64 26.67
N TRP A 588 -14.24 13.52 27.67
CA TRP A 588 -14.62 13.59 29.08
C TRP A 588 -14.37 14.96 29.66
N ILE A 589 -15.46 15.63 30.06
CA ILE A 589 -15.44 16.99 30.56
C ILE A 589 -15.97 17.01 31.98
N ARG A 590 -15.23 17.67 32.88
CA ARG A 590 -15.71 18.01 34.21
C ARG A 590 -15.83 19.52 34.36
N SER A 591 -17.06 20.01 34.49
CA SER A 591 -17.32 21.42 34.84
C SER A 591 -17.24 21.60 36.35
N LYS A 592 -16.44 22.58 36.80
CA LYS A 592 -16.33 22.97 38.21
C LYS A 592 -17.28 24.14 38.47
N ASN A 593 -18.10 24.06 39.51
CA ASN A 593 -19.02 25.13 40.00
C ASN A 593 -20.38 25.28 39.31
N GLY A 594 -20.88 24.27 38.56
CA GLY A 594 -22.28 24.25 38.08
C GLY A 594 -22.68 25.44 37.18
N SER A 595 -21.71 26.18 36.66
CA SER A 595 -21.95 27.34 35.79
C SER A 595 -22.30 26.83 34.39
N ARG A 596 -23.40 27.33 33.82
CA ARG A 596 -23.75 27.04 32.42
C ARG A 596 -22.65 27.62 31.53
N SER A 597 -21.93 26.74 30.85
CA SER A 597 -20.82 27.08 29.96
C SER A 597 -21.08 26.42 28.61
N GLU A 598 -20.70 27.08 27.54
CA GLU A 598 -20.75 26.53 26.18
C GLU A 598 -19.32 26.19 25.75
N LEU A 599 -19.13 24.98 25.24
CA LEU A 599 -17.89 24.54 24.62
C LEU A 599 -18.18 24.25 23.16
N SER A 600 -17.56 25.02 22.27
CA SER A 600 -17.56 24.76 20.84
C SER A 600 -16.27 24.03 20.47
N ILE A 601 -16.38 23.09 19.54
CA ILE A 601 -15.25 22.29 19.05
C ILE A 601 -15.23 22.44 17.53
N ASP A 602 -14.28 23.24 17.06
CA ASP A 602 -14.07 23.45 15.64
C ASP A 602 -13.09 22.38 15.15
N LEU A 603 -13.50 21.59 14.14
CA LEU A 603 -12.69 20.54 13.52
C LEU A 603 -12.55 20.83 12.03
N GLY A 604 -11.32 20.82 11.53
CA GLY A 604 -11.02 21.03 10.11
C GLY A 604 -9.84 21.98 9.92
N LYS A 605 -9.92 22.80 8.88
CA LYS A 605 -8.91 23.83 8.58
C LYS A 605 -9.25 25.09 9.34
N ILE A 606 -8.37 25.48 10.26
CA ILE A 606 -8.57 26.63 11.14
C ILE A 606 -7.33 27.51 11.00
N SER A 607 -7.53 28.83 10.90
CA SER A 607 -6.43 29.79 10.83
C SER A 607 -5.52 29.66 12.06
N GLU A 608 -4.21 29.53 11.84
CA GLU A 608 -3.22 29.64 12.91
C GLU A 608 -2.90 31.10 13.26
N ASP A 609 -3.32 32.07 12.43
CA ASP A 609 -3.13 33.48 12.73
C ASP A 609 -3.99 33.87 13.93
N TRP A 610 -3.34 34.26 15.01
CA TRP A 610 -3.98 34.77 16.21
C TRP A 610 -4.93 35.95 15.91
N ASN A 611 -4.70 36.70 14.84
CA ASN A 611 -5.54 37.80 14.40
C ASN A 611 -6.67 37.42 13.43
N GLY A 612 -6.76 36.16 13.01
CA GLY A 612 -7.76 35.70 12.06
C GLY A 612 -7.26 35.83 10.64
#